data_AF-A0A553GR17-F1
#
_entry.id   AF-A0A553GR17-F1
#
_cell.length_a   1.000
_cell.length_b   1.000
_cell.length_c   1.000
_cell.angle_alpha   90.00
_cell.angle_beta   90.00
_cell.angle_gamma   90.00
#
_symmetry.space_group_name_H-M   'P 1'
#
loop_
_entity.id
_entity.type
_entity.pdbx_description
1 polymer ?
#
loop_
_entity_poly.entity_id
_entity_poly.type
_entity_poly.pdbx_seq_one_letter_code
_entity_poly.pdbx_strand_id
1 'polypeptide(L)'
;MNRKQTGDHSEIDEQIDKQLTNCELELDAELLTTLPGVGKEGAAYILAEIGNNMDQFPNEQHLASWAGMSPGSNESAGKKKSTRITHGDKYLKVLLVQCAWAATRTKNTYLRSKYDSLVGRRGKKRALVAIGHKILIAAYYILQDKVAYRELGAEYLQEIKKEKQIKRHIQLLKEMGVEIEIKKEVA
;
A
#
# COMPACT_ATOMS: atom_id res chain seq x y z
N MET A 1 34.14 -14.66 19.68
CA MET A 1 34.09 -14.43 18.22
C MET A 1 33.44 -13.06 18.00
N ASN A 2 34.26 -12.02 17.83
CA ASN A 2 33.87 -10.61 17.85
C ASN A 2 33.04 -10.21 16.62
N ARG A 3 31.82 -9.73 16.82
CA ARG A 3 31.06 -8.98 15.79
C ARG A 3 31.48 -7.51 15.84
N LYS A 4 32.47 -7.14 15.02
CA LYS A 4 32.69 -5.74 14.60
C LYS A 4 31.87 -5.49 13.33
N GLN A 5 30.63 -5.01 13.43
CA GLN A 5 29.84 -4.51 12.27
C GLN A 5 28.75 -3.51 12.71
N THR A 6 29.09 -2.51 13.53
CA THR A 6 28.15 -1.42 13.90
C THR A 6 28.65 -0.03 13.46
N GLY A 7 29.68 0.04 12.60
CA GLY A 7 30.27 1.30 12.13
C GLY A 7 29.88 1.73 10.71
N ASP A 8 29.22 0.87 9.93
CA ASP A 8 28.97 1.12 8.49
C ASP A 8 27.58 1.75 8.21
N HIS A 9 26.65 1.65 9.18
CA HIS A 9 25.30 2.19 9.00
C HIS A 9 25.26 3.72 9.08
N SER A 10 26.03 4.32 9.99
CA SER A 10 26.03 5.78 10.17
C SER A 10 26.57 6.52 8.96
N GLU A 11 27.57 5.97 8.27
CA GLU A 11 28.11 6.58 7.03
C GLU A 11 27.10 6.50 5.88
N ILE A 12 26.31 5.42 5.79
CA ILE A 12 25.24 5.28 4.82
C ILE A 12 24.09 6.25 5.13
N ASP A 13 23.73 6.40 6.41
CA ASP A 13 22.67 7.32 6.85
C ASP A 13 23.06 8.78 6.55
N GLU A 14 24.31 9.18 6.83
CA GLU A 14 24.84 10.50 6.47
C GLU A 14 24.86 10.72 4.94
N GLN A 15 25.14 9.68 4.17
CA GLN A 15 25.13 9.75 2.71
C GLN A 15 23.69 9.87 2.16
N ILE A 16 22.72 9.22 2.79
CA ILE A 16 21.29 9.37 2.48
C ILE A 16 20.85 10.81 2.75
N ASP A 17 21.17 11.35 3.93
CA ASP A 17 20.82 12.74 4.30
C ASP A 17 21.45 13.77 3.33
N LYS A 18 22.69 13.53 2.90
CA LYS A 18 23.39 14.39 1.93
C LYS A 18 22.78 14.35 0.52
N GLN A 19 22.20 13.23 0.11
CA GLN A 19 21.51 13.10 -1.18
C GLN A 19 20.10 13.71 -1.11
N LEU A 20 19.50 13.75 0.07
CA LEU A 20 18.22 14.41 0.34
C LEU A 20 18.33 15.93 0.46
N THR A 21 19.53 16.52 0.45
CA THR A 21 19.77 17.98 0.57
C THR A 21 19.34 18.80 -0.66
N ASN A 22 18.36 18.30 -1.42
CA ASN A 22 17.53 19.06 -2.34
C ASN A 22 16.17 19.31 -1.66
N CYS A 23 15.77 20.57 -1.46
CA CYS A 23 14.56 20.90 -0.68
C CYS A 23 13.30 20.16 -1.16
N GLU A 24 13.18 19.86 -2.46
CA GLU A 24 12.04 19.12 -3.02
C GLU A 24 12.03 17.64 -2.60
N LEU A 25 13.20 16.98 -2.56
CA LEU A 25 13.30 15.57 -2.16
C LEU A 25 13.09 15.38 -0.66
N GLU A 26 13.52 16.36 0.14
CA GLU A 26 13.29 16.38 1.58
C GLU A 26 11.80 16.46 1.90
N LEU A 27 11.07 17.38 1.26
CA LEU A 27 9.61 17.49 1.41
C LEU A 27 8.88 16.22 0.95
N ASP A 28 9.28 15.65 -0.18
CA ASP A 28 8.69 14.40 -0.67
C ASP A 28 8.94 13.24 0.29
N ALA A 29 10.14 13.16 0.89
CA ALA A 29 10.47 12.15 1.88
C ALA A 29 9.59 12.32 3.13
N GLU A 30 9.43 13.55 3.63
CA GLU A 30 8.55 13.86 4.76
C GLU A 30 7.11 13.44 4.48
N LEU A 31 6.58 13.78 3.30
CA LEU A 31 5.22 13.38 2.89
C LEU A 31 5.07 11.85 2.88
N LEU A 32 6.07 11.10 2.40
CA LEU A 32 6.03 9.64 2.43
C LEU A 32 6.06 9.07 3.85
N THR A 33 6.71 9.71 4.81
CA THR A 33 6.71 9.25 6.22
C THR A 33 5.34 9.32 6.89
N THR A 34 4.38 10.05 6.31
CA THR A 34 2.99 10.07 6.80
C THR A 34 2.26 8.74 6.59
N LEU A 35 2.80 7.85 5.74
CA LEU A 35 2.27 6.51 5.54
C LEU A 35 2.54 5.61 6.76
N PRO A 36 1.51 4.92 7.29
CA PRO A 36 1.72 3.95 8.35
C PRO A 36 2.73 2.88 7.93
N GLY A 37 3.83 2.75 8.68
CA GLY A 37 4.88 1.77 8.44
C GLY A 37 6.02 2.23 7.52
N VAL A 38 5.99 3.46 7.01
CA VAL A 38 7.10 4.07 6.26
C VAL A 38 7.83 5.04 7.19
N GLY A 39 9.07 4.71 7.56
CA GLY A 39 9.96 5.61 8.30
C GLY A 39 10.84 6.45 7.37
N LYS A 40 11.71 7.30 7.92
CA LYS A 40 12.64 8.16 7.17
C LYS A 40 13.47 7.39 6.15
N GLU A 41 14.15 6.32 6.58
CA GLU A 41 14.89 5.43 5.70
C GLU A 41 13.98 4.86 4.61
N GLY A 42 12.82 4.30 4.99
CA GLY A 42 11.89 3.72 4.02
C GLY A 42 11.42 4.73 2.96
N ALA A 43 11.17 5.97 3.35
CA ALA A 43 10.83 7.05 2.42
C ALA A 43 12.00 7.38 1.48
N ALA A 44 13.20 7.53 2.02
CA ALA A 44 14.41 7.80 1.25
C ALA A 44 14.72 6.70 0.24
N TYR A 45 14.63 5.43 0.65
CA TYR A 45 14.83 4.29 -0.23
C TYR A 45 13.73 4.20 -1.30
N ILE A 46 12.46 4.47 -0.96
CA ILE A 46 11.40 4.53 -1.97
C ILE A 46 11.76 5.58 -3.02
N LEU A 47 12.12 6.80 -2.59
CA LEU A 47 12.54 7.88 -3.50
C LEU A 47 13.77 7.53 -4.33
N ALA A 48 14.75 6.85 -3.74
CA ALA A 48 15.94 6.43 -4.47
C ALA A 48 15.62 5.42 -5.59
N GLU A 49 14.64 4.54 -5.37
CA GLU A 49 14.26 3.50 -6.34
C GLU A 49 13.28 4.01 -7.41
N ILE A 50 12.29 4.82 -7.03
CA ILE A 50 11.22 5.26 -7.94
C ILE A 50 11.41 6.70 -8.44
N GLY A 51 12.24 7.51 -7.80
CA GLY A 51 12.37 8.94 -8.06
C GLY A 51 11.19 9.77 -7.53
N ASN A 52 11.26 11.08 -7.70
CA ASN A 52 10.20 12.02 -7.31
C ASN A 52 9.23 12.38 -8.46
N ASN A 53 9.58 12.02 -9.71
CA ASN A 53 8.77 12.30 -10.89
C ASN A 53 7.88 11.10 -11.25
N MET A 54 6.56 11.24 -11.06
CA MET A 54 5.60 10.18 -11.35
C MET A 54 5.15 10.11 -12.82
N ASP A 55 5.48 11.11 -13.65
CA ASP A 55 5.10 11.15 -15.08
C ASP A 55 5.79 10.05 -15.90
N GLN A 56 6.87 9.46 -15.39
CA GLN A 56 7.53 8.31 -16.00
C GLN A 56 6.64 7.06 -16.01
N PHE A 57 5.60 7.02 -15.17
CA PHE A 57 4.63 5.93 -15.10
C PHE A 57 3.25 6.42 -15.55
N PRO A 58 2.62 5.81 -16.58
CA PRO A 58 1.31 6.23 -17.06
C PRO A 58 0.20 6.19 -16.01
N ASN A 59 0.30 5.28 -15.02
CA ASN A 59 -0.59 5.19 -13.88
C ASN A 59 0.07 4.37 -12.74
N GLU A 60 -0.60 4.30 -11.59
CA GLU A 60 -0.15 3.59 -10.40
C GLU A 60 0.04 2.08 -10.62
N GLN A 61 -0.70 1.50 -11.57
CA GLN A 61 -0.62 0.08 -11.89
C GLN A 61 0.65 -0.25 -12.68
N HIS A 62 1.14 0.69 -13.50
CA HIS A 62 2.42 0.53 -14.20
C HIS A 62 3.58 0.54 -13.20
N LEU A 63 3.57 1.45 -12.22
CA LEU A 63 4.54 1.45 -11.12
C LEU A 63 4.47 0.14 -10.33
N ALA A 64 3.26 -0.31 -9.97
CA ALA A 64 3.10 -1.56 -9.23
C ALA A 64 3.57 -2.81 -10.01
N SER A 65 3.37 -2.81 -11.32
CA SER A 65 3.87 -3.87 -12.21
C SER A 65 5.39 -3.84 -12.29
N TRP A 66 5.98 -2.65 -12.49
CA TRP A 66 7.43 -2.41 -12.56
C TRP A 66 8.15 -2.81 -11.26
N ALA A 67 7.60 -2.42 -10.09
CA ALA A 67 8.13 -2.80 -8.78
C ALA A 67 7.92 -4.29 -8.44
N GLY A 68 7.22 -5.05 -9.28
CA GLY A 68 6.94 -6.47 -9.03
C GLY A 68 5.93 -6.71 -7.90
N MET A 69 5.09 -5.71 -7.60
CA MET A 69 4.07 -5.73 -6.56
C MET A 69 2.66 -6.02 -7.12
N SER A 70 2.57 -6.45 -8.38
CA SER A 70 1.34 -6.82 -9.05
C SER A 70 1.18 -8.35 -9.12
N PRO A 71 -0.06 -8.89 -9.07
CA PRO A 71 -0.30 -10.28 -9.43
C PRO A 71 0.16 -10.55 -10.87
N GLY A 72 0.87 -11.64 -11.10
CA GLY A 72 1.23 -12.04 -12.46
C GLY A 72 -0.01 -12.51 -13.24
N SER A 73 0.08 -12.38 -14.56
CA SER A 73 -0.89 -12.92 -15.51
C SER A 73 -0.31 -14.15 -16.20
N ASN A 74 -0.96 -15.31 -16.03
CA ASN A 74 -0.63 -16.53 -16.76
C ASN A 74 -1.92 -17.13 -17.31
N GLU A 75 -2.15 -16.91 -18.59
CA GLU A 75 -3.33 -17.38 -19.31
C GLU A 75 -2.89 -18.07 -20.59
N SER A 76 -3.45 -19.24 -20.87
CA SER A 76 -3.22 -19.97 -22.11
C SER A 76 -4.53 -20.59 -22.57
N ALA A 77 -4.88 -20.43 -23.84
CA ALA A 77 -6.13 -20.93 -24.42
C ALA A 77 -7.38 -20.56 -23.58
N GLY A 78 -7.46 -19.30 -23.13
CA GLY A 78 -8.59 -18.78 -22.33
C GLY A 78 -8.68 -19.29 -20.88
N LYS A 79 -7.73 -20.13 -20.43
CA LYS A 79 -7.68 -20.65 -19.06
C LYS A 79 -6.68 -19.88 -18.22
N LYS A 80 -7.16 -19.22 -17.17
CA LYS A 80 -6.34 -18.54 -16.16
C LYS A 80 -5.70 -19.56 -15.22
N LYS A 81 -4.37 -19.56 -15.16
CA LYS A 81 -3.58 -20.43 -14.29
C LYS A 81 -3.23 -19.71 -12.99
N SER A 82 -2.92 -20.49 -11.95
CA SER A 82 -2.38 -19.92 -10.71
C SER A 82 -1.05 -19.24 -10.99
N THR A 83 -0.92 -17.98 -10.57
CA THR A 83 0.27 -17.17 -10.86
C THR A 83 0.91 -16.67 -9.56
N ARG A 84 2.21 -16.40 -9.62
CA ARG A 84 2.96 -15.67 -8.58
C ARG A 84 2.86 -14.16 -8.84
N ILE A 85 3.46 -13.35 -7.99
CA ILE A 85 3.67 -11.93 -8.29
C ILE A 85 4.63 -11.75 -9.46
N THR A 86 4.58 -10.60 -10.12
CA THR A 86 5.49 -10.24 -11.21
C THR A 86 6.94 -10.12 -10.71
N HIS A 87 7.88 -10.38 -11.63
CA HIS A 87 9.26 -9.94 -11.45
C HIS A 87 9.31 -8.41 -11.54
N GLY A 88 10.28 -7.81 -10.87
CA GLY A 88 10.43 -6.36 -10.78
C GLY A 88 11.58 -6.03 -9.84
N ASP A 89 11.63 -4.80 -9.37
CA ASP A 89 12.68 -4.38 -8.44
C ASP A 89 12.70 -5.26 -7.18
N LYS A 90 13.88 -5.80 -6.85
CA LYS A 90 14.05 -6.72 -5.71
C LYS A 90 14.17 -5.96 -4.40
N TYR A 91 14.87 -4.83 -4.39
CA TYR A 91 15.17 -4.05 -3.20
C TYR A 91 13.92 -3.32 -2.73
N LEU A 92 13.25 -2.60 -3.64
CA LEU A 92 11.99 -1.91 -3.38
C LEU A 92 10.91 -2.89 -2.90
N LYS A 93 10.83 -4.08 -3.49
CA LYS A 93 9.87 -5.11 -3.07
C LYS A 93 10.12 -5.60 -1.64
N VAL A 94 11.38 -5.86 -1.29
CA VAL A 94 11.74 -6.28 0.08
C VAL A 94 11.39 -5.17 1.06
N LEU A 95 11.77 -3.93 0.73
CA LEU A 95 11.46 -2.75 1.53
C LEU A 95 9.95 -2.58 1.75
N LEU A 96 9.14 -2.62 0.69
CA LEU A 96 7.69 -2.48 0.78
C LEU A 96 7.05 -3.57 1.64
N VAL A 97 7.61 -4.79 1.65
CA VAL A 97 7.16 -5.87 2.55
C VAL A 97 7.54 -5.58 4.01
N GLN A 98 8.72 -5.00 4.27
CA GLN A 98 9.10 -4.55 5.62
C GLN A 98 8.21 -3.39 6.10
N CYS A 99 7.98 -2.38 5.25
CA CYS A 99 7.06 -1.29 5.53
C CYS A 99 5.63 -1.81 5.77
N ALA A 100 5.17 -2.78 4.96
CA ALA A 100 3.89 -3.44 5.19
C ALA A 100 3.85 -4.14 6.55
N TRP A 101 4.91 -4.81 6.96
CA TRP A 101 4.96 -5.43 8.27
C TRP A 101 4.88 -4.39 9.39
N ALA A 102 5.64 -3.30 9.31
CA ALA A 102 5.55 -2.17 10.24
C ALA A 102 4.13 -1.55 10.25
N ALA A 103 3.51 -1.36 9.08
CA ALA A 103 2.16 -0.85 8.93
C ALA A 103 1.15 -1.71 9.70
N THR A 104 1.28 -3.04 9.63
CA THR A 104 0.40 -3.96 10.36
C THR A 104 0.59 -3.91 11.88
N ARG A 105 1.65 -3.31 12.41
CA ARG A 105 1.80 -3.13 13.86
C ARG A 105 1.14 -1.85 14.37
N THR A 106 0.87 -0.91 13.47
CA THR A 106 0.19 0.35 13.79
C THR A 106 -1.31 0.09 14.00
N LYS A 107 -1.84 0.55 15.13
CA LYS A 107 -3.26 0.36 15.50
C LYS A 107 -4.14 1.43 14.85
N ASN A 108 -5.43 1.11 14.71
CA ASN A 108 -6.46 2.04 14.23
C ASN A 108 -6.27 2.58 12.80
N THR A 109 -5.49 1.89 11.96
CA THR A 109 -5.23 2.27 10.56
C THR A 109 -6.02 1.42 9.57
N TYR A 110 -6.30 1.99 8.40
CA TYR A 110 -6.90 1.31 7.26
C TYR A 110 -6.04 0.15 6.79
N LEU A 111 -4.72 0.34 6.70
CA LEU A 111 -3.78 -0.70 6.24
C LEU A 111 -3.81 -1.93 7.16
N ARG A 112 -3.94 -1.74 8.48
CA ARG A 112 -4.12 -2.84 9.43
C ARG A 112 -5.45 -3.57 9.23
N SER A 113 -6.55 -2.83 9.17
CA SER A 113 -7.88 -3.41 8.91
C SER A 113 -7.91 -4.19 7.58
N LYS A 114 -7.23 -3.67 6.56
CA LYS A 114 -7.06 -4.32 5.26
C LYS A 114 -6.27 -5.62 5.37
N TYR A 115 -5.18 -5.62 6.12
CA TYR A 115 -4.35 -6.81 6.36
C TYR A 115 -5.17 -7.92 7.02
N ASP A 116 -5.86 -7.61 8.11
CA ASP A 116 -6.65 -8.57 8.86
C ASP A 116 -7.76 -9.20 7.98
N SER A 117 -8.36 -8.40 7.10
CA SER A 117 -9.36 -8.88 6.13
C SER A 117 -8.82 -9.89 5.09
N LEU A 118 -7.51 -9.88 4.84
CA LEU A 118 -6.82 -10.69 3.84
C LEU A 118 -6.13 -11.92 4.45
N VAL A 119 -5.57 -11.81 5.66
CA VAL A 119 -4.79 -12.88 6.30
C VAL A 119 -5.60 -14.16 6.41
N GLY A 120 -6.86 -14.09 6.87
CA GLY A 120 -7.71 -15.27 7.02
C GLY A 120 -8.01 -16.00 5.71
N ARG A 121 -8.00 -15.30 4.57
CA ARG A 121 -8.33 -15.86 3.24
C ARG A 121 -7.12 -16.22 2.38
N ARG A 122 -6.01 -15.50 2.53
CA ARG A 122 -4.84 -15.59 1.63
C ARG A 122 -3.56 -16.01 2.34
N GLY A 123 -3.52 -15.98 3.66
CA GLY A 123 -2.33 -16.22 4.48
C GLY A 123 -1.44 -14.98 4.64
N LYS A 124 -0.60 -14.99 5.68
CA LYS A 124 0.20 -13.85 6.14
C LYS A 124 1.09 -13.24 5.05
N LYS A 125 1.88 -14.06 4.35
CA LYS A 125 2.84 -13.58 3.33
C LYS A 125 2.15 -12.86 2.16
N ARG A 126 1.05 -13.43 1.65
CA ARG A 126 0.28 -12.83 0.55
C ARG A 126 -0.45 -11.56 1.00
N ALA A 127 -0.92 -11.52 2.25
CA ALA A 127 -1.51 -10.32 2.81
C ALA A 127 -0.48 -9.18 2.92
N LEU A 128 0.75 -9.45 3.40
CA LEU A 128 1.82 -8.46 3.46
C LEU A 128 2.16 -7.87 2.09
N VAL A 129 2.29 -8.72 1.06
CA VAL A 129 2.51 -8.25 -0.32
C VAL A 129 1.38 -7.35 -0.80
N ALA A 130 0.12 -7.70 -0.50
CA ALA A 130 -1.02 -6.86 -0.86
C ALA A 130 -1.03 -5.51 -0.11
N ILE A 131 -0.54 -5.46 1.13
CA ILE A 131 -0.35 -4.20 1.87
C ILE A 131 0.80 -3.39 1.29
N GLY A 132 1.94 -4.01 0.97
CA GLY A 132 3.05 -3.32 0.30
C GLY A 132 2.63 -2.71 -1.03
N HIS A 133 1.77 -3.41 -1.80
CA HIS A 133 1.18 -2.87 -3.02
C HIS A 133 0.30 -1.64 -2.74
N LYS A 134 -0.44 -1.62 -1.63
CA LYS A 134 -1.22 -0.45 -1.22
C LYS A 134 -0.35 0.71 -0.75
N ILE A 135 0.74 0.44 -0.06
CA ILE A 135 1.74 1.46 0.31
C ILE A 135 2.34 2.08 -0.96
N LEU A 136 2.71 1.26 -1.95
CA LEU A 136 3.27 1.74 -3.22
C LEU A 136 2.27 2.60 -4.01
N ILE A 137 1.00 2.20 -4.08
CA ILE A 137 -0.04 3.03 -4.71
C ILE A 137 -0.21 4.36 -3.97
N ALA A 138 -0.19 4.34 -2.64
CA ALA A 138 -0.31 5.57 -1.87
C ALA A 138 0.90 6.48 -2.09
N ALA A 139 2.11 5.92 -2.13
CA ALA A 139 3.34 6.65 -2.46
C ALA A 139 3.26 7.31 -3.84
N TYR A 140 2.71 6.63 -4.86
CA TYR A 140 2.48 7.22 -6.19
C TYR A 140 1.66 8.50 -6.13
N TYR A 141 0.49 8.47 -5.49
CA TYR A 141 -0.38 9.66 -5.39
C TYR A 141 0.20 10.74 -4.48
N ILE A 142 0.90 10.37 -3.40
CA ILE A 142 1.59 11.34 -2.55
C ILE A 142 2.64 12.12 -3.34
N LEU A 143 3.44 11.43 -4.16
CA LEU A 143 4.49 12.06 -4.96
C LEU A 143 3.95 12.83 -6.17
N GLN A 144 2.83 12.38 -6.74
CA GLN A 144 2.15 13.06 -7.85
C GLN A 144 1.43 14.33 -7.39
N ASP A 145 0.61 14.23 -6.34
CA ASP A 145 -0.26 15.32 -5.89
C ASP A 145 0.43 16.22 -4.85
N LYS A 146 1.57 15.80 -4.29
CA LYS A 146 2.30 16.47 -3.21
C LYS A 146 1.44 16.69 -1.95
N VAL A 147 0.59 15.71 -1.63
CA VAL A 147 -0.32 15.74 -0.47
C VAL A 147 0.01 14.63 0.51
N ALA A 148 -0.07 14.93 1.81
CA ALA A 148 0.14 13.96 2.88
C ALA A 148 -0.88 12.82 2.85
N TYR A 149 -0.48 11.64 3.32
CA TYR A 149 -1.37 10.49 3.43
C TYR A 149 -2.53 10.79 4.39
N ARG A 150 -3.75 10.67 3.87
CA ARG A 150 -4.96 10.73 4.68
C ARG A 150 -5.36 9.34 5.17
N GLU A 151 -5.29 9.13 6.47
CA GLU A 151 -5.77 7.91 7.09
C GLU A 151 -7.31 7.84 7.06
N LEU A 152 -7.84 6.69 6.66
CA LEU A 152 -9.29 6.43 6.56
C LEU A 152 -9.85 5.78 7.83
N GLY A 153 -8.97 5.22 8.66
CA GLY A 153 -9.32 4.57 9.92
C GLY A 153 -9.65 3.08 9.78
N ALA A 154 -9.73 2.39 10.91
CA ALA A 154 -9.96 0.94 10.96
C ALA A 154 -11.38 0.53 10.52
N GLU A 155 -12.36 1.39 10.71
CA GLU A 155 -13.79 1.12 10.52
C GLU A 155 -14.25 1.28 9.07
N TYR A 156 -13.50 2.03 8.25
CA TYR A 156 -13.81 2.33 6.86
C TYR A 156 -14.19 1.08 6.02
N LEU A 157 -13.46 -0.03 6.21
CA LEU A 157 -13.76 -1.27 5.49
C LEU A 157 -15.06 -1.93 5.94
N GLN A 158 -15.45 -1.76 7.20
CA GLN A 158 -16.72 -2.30 7.72
C GLN A 158 -17.90 -1.48 7.22
N GLU A 159 -17.77 -0.15 7.20
CA GLU A 159 -18.77 0.75 6.63
C GLU A 159 -19.05 0.42 5.16
N ILE A 160 -18.01 0.30 4.33
CA ILE A 160 -18.17 -0.07 2.92
C ILE A 160 -18.86 -1.43 2.75
N LYS A 161 -18.51 -2.42 3.58
CA LYS A 161 -19.17 -3.74 3.52
C LYS A 161 -20.64 -3.64 3.91
N LYS A 162 -20.94 -2.89 4.97
CA LYS A 162 -22.32 -2.65 5.44
C LYS A 162 -23.15 -1.98 4.35
N GLU A 163 -22.63 -0.93 3.71
CA GLU A 163 -23.31 -0.27 2.60
C GLU A 163 -23.55 -1.19 1.41
N LYS A 164 -22.57 -2.01 1.02
CA LYS A 164 -22.73 -3.00 -0.06
C LYS A 164 -23.78 -4.05 0.30
N GLN A 165 -23.80 -4.49 1.55
CA GLN A 165 -24.78 -5.45 2.04
C GLN A 165 -26.19 -4.85 2.03
N ILE A 166 -26.35 -3.61 2.49
CA ILE A 166 -27.61 -2.85 2.41
C ILE A 166 -28.09 -2.77 0.96
N LYS A 167 -27.23 -2.33 0.03
CA LYS A 167 -27.57 -2.23 -1.40
C LYS A 167 -28.01 -3.58 -1.98
N ARG A 168 -27.31 -4.67 -1.64
CA ARG A 168 -27.67 -6.02 -2.08
C ARG A 168 -29.03 -6.46 -1.53
N HIS A 169 -29.30 -6.22 -0.25
CA HIS A 169 -30.58 -6.61 0.35
C HIS A 169 -31.74 -5.81 -0.23
N ILE A 170 -31.56 -4.51 -0.48
CA ILE A 170 -32.55 -3.68 -1.16
C ILE A 170 -32.88 -4.27 -2.54
N GLN A 171 -31.86 -4.65 -3.31
CA GLN A 171 -32.05 -5.23 -4.64
C GLN A 171 -32.83 -6.55 -4.58
N LEU A 172 -32.48 -7.45 -3.66
CA LEU A 172 -33.17 -8.73 -3.49
C LEU A 172 -34.64 -8.57 -3.07
N LEU A 173 -34.93 -7.64 -2.15
CA LEU A 173 -36.29 -7.38 -1.70
C LEU A 173 -37.16 -6.77 -2.81
N LYS A 174 -36.57 -5.89 -3.65
CA LYS A 174 -37.24 -5.39 -4.86
C LYS A 174 -37.56 -6.50 -5.85
N GLU A 175 -36.64 -7.45 -6.06
CA GLU A 175 -36.86 -8.61 -6.93
C GLU A 175 -37.97 -9.54 -6.40
N MET A 176 -38.20 -9.56 -5.08
CA MET A 176 -39.29 -10.28 -4.44
C MET A 176 -40.64 -9.51 -4.46
N GLY A 177 -40.69 -8.34 -5.08
CA GLY A 177 -41.92 -7.53 -5.20
C GLY A 177 -42.27 -6.71 -3.95
N VAL A 178 -41.31 -6.50 -3.04
CA VAL A 178 -41.51 -5.69 -1.84
C VAL A 178 -41.07 -4.24 -2.12
N GLU A 179 -41.96 -3.27 -1.92
CA GLU A 179 -41.60 -1.85 -1.91
C GLU A 179 -40.96 -1.48 -0.58
N ILE A 180 -39.82 -0.78 -0.64
CA ILE A 180 -38.99 -0.46 0.53
C ILE A 180 -38.76 1.03 0.58
N GLU A 181 -39.12 1.63 1.71
CA GLU A 181 -38.81 3.02 2.03
C GLU A 181 -37.65 3.07 3.04
N ILE A 182 -36.53 3.70 2.67
CA ILE A 182 -35.33 3.74 3.51
C ILE A 182 -35.34 5.05 4.30
N LYS A 183 -35.53 4.96 5.62
CA LYS A 183 -35.30 6.06 6.54
C LYS A 183 -33.89 5.94 7.12
N LYS A 184 -33.01 6.90 6.79
CA LYS A 184 -31.74 7.05 7.50
C LYS A 184 -32.04 7.82 8.79
N GLU A 185 -31.97 7.14 9.93
CA GLU A 185 -31.74 7.83 11.19
C GLU A 185 -30.31 8.36 11.18
N VAL A 186 -30.18 9.69 11.14
CA VAL A 186 -28.92 10.38 11.37
C VAL A 186 -28.79 10.51 12.88
N ALA A 187 -27.92 9.69 13.47
CA ALA A 187 -27.48 9.83 14.85
C ALA A 187 -26.19 10.67 14.91
#